data_AF-A0A1T3WFM9-F1
#
_entry.id   AF-A0A1T3WFM9-F1
#
_cell.length_a   1.000
_cell.length_b   1.000
_cell.length_c   1.000
_cell.angle_alpha   90.00
_cell.angle_beta   90.00
_cell.angle_gamma   90.00
#
_symmetry.space_group_name_H-M   'P 1'
#
loop_
_entity.id
_entity.type
_entity.pdbx_description
1 polymer ?
#
loop_
_entity_poly.entity_id
_entity_poly.type
_entity_poly.pdbx_seq_one_letter_code
_entity_poly.pdbx_strand_id
1 'polypeptide(L)'
;MNRLPSDAALDGYGLARVVVAVRVAVVVSIAVLVAVGPDWMSAHAAGTAAVLAAALLYAAVLMALPRYEVRRTRFAWLVSALDTAFTLALIGLTGGAASPVASVLALVVIASAARLPLRRCLLLSAMVGAGYLAVVLTVDSTHAALAPWVLGLWGALYVVFIAVMSGGLSRLLEREHQSRVRALVEAEAEHAAAEEERDLRARLLRSYEAQQEGLKVLLHEFRTPVASLDALTASDPASDDAAASQLVRRHSRHLADMLDALSDVNLSRRPAFSTGRVRRV
;
A
#
# COMPACT_ATOMS: atom_id res chain seq x y z
N MET A 1 -19.67 -0.63 5.46
CA MET A 1 -20.06 -0.41 4.05
C MET A 1 -19.70 1.03 3.66
N ASN A 2 -19.30 1.25 2.40
CA ASN A 2 -18.72 2.46 1.79
C ASN A 2 -17.21 2.71 2.02
N ARG A 3 -16.37 1.86 1.41
CA ARG A 3 -15.06 2.30 0.93
C ARG A 3 -15.31 3.10 -0.35
N LEU A 4 -15.00 4.40 -0.37
CA LEU A 4 -14.90 5.18 -1.60
C LEU A 4 -13.61 4.75 -2.32
N PRO A 5 -13.66 4.06 -3.47
CA PRO A 5 -12.49 3.72 -4.27
C PRO A 5 -12.03 4.91 -5.14
N SER A 6 -12.61 6.11 -4.95
CA SER A 6 -12.51 7.22 -5.90
C SER A 6 -11.19 7.97 -5.82
N ASP A 7 -10.66 8.29 -4.63
CA ASP A 7 -9.51 9.20 -4.53
C ASP A 7 -8.20 8.60 -5.05
N ALA A 8 -7.94 7.32 -4.80
CA ALA A 8 -6.74 6.64 -5.30
C ALA A 8 -6.75 6.47 -6.84
N ALA A 9 -7.93 6.25 -7.42
CA ALA A 9 -8.10 6.17 -8.87
C ALA A 9 -7.95 7.57 -9.49
N LEU A 10 -8.60 8.59 -8.93
CA LEU A 10 -8.53 9.99 -9.39
C LEU A 10 -7.10 10.54 -9.41
N ASP A 11 -6.26 10.12 -8.45
CA ASP A 11 -4.86 10.57 -8.35
C ASP A 11 -3.88 9.84 -9.28
N GLY A 12 -4.09 8.55 -9.57
CA GLY A 12 -3.35 7.84 -10.62
C GLY A 12 -3.66 8.42 -12.01
N TYR A 13 -4.91 8.82 -12.23
CA TYR A 13 -5.31 9.60 -13.41
C TYR A 13 -4.72 11.02 -13.38
N GLY A 14 -4.50 11.61 -12.21
CA GLY A 14 -3.83 12.90 -12.05
C GLY A 14 -2.42 12.91 -12.64
N LEU A 15 -1.59 11.91 -12.30
CA LEU A 15 -0.26 11.81 -12.89
C LEU A 15 -0.29 11.44 -14.38
N ALA A 16 -1.18 10.53 -14.78
CA ALA A 16 -1.36 10.22 -16.20
C ALA A 16 -1.68 11.48 -17.00
N ARG A 17 -2.58 12.34 -16.50
CA ARG A 17 -2.90 13.63 -17.13
C ARG A 17 -1.72 14.58 -17.15
N VAL A 18 -0.90 14.63 -16.10
CA VAL A 18 0.33 15.45 -16.10
C VAL A 18 1.30 14.97 -17.18
N VAL A 19 1.52 13.66 -17.30
CA VAL A 19 2.39 13.09 -18.34
C VAL A 19 1.87 13.41 -19.74
N VAL A 20 0.57 13.28 -19.97
CA VAL A 20 -0.02 13.62 -21.28
C VAL A 20 -0.01 15.13 -21.52
N ALA A 21 -0.19 15.96 -20.50
CA ALA A 21 -0.08 17.42 -20.63
C ALA A 21 1.35 17.84 -21.00
N VAL A 22 2.37 17.26 -20.36
CA VAL A 22 3.78 17.47 -20.73
C VAL A 22 4.03 17.03 -22.17
N ARG A 23 3.45 15.90 -22.61
CA ARG A 23 3.55 15.43 -24.00
C ARG A 23 2.98 16.43 -25.00
N VAL A 24 1.78 16.96 -24.74
CA VAL A 24 1.17 18.00 -25.59
C VAL A 24 2.07 19.24 -25.61
N ALA A 25 2.58 19.67 -24.45
CA ALA A 25 3.49 20.81 -24.35
C ALA A 25 4.80 20.59 -25.13
N VAL A 26 5.34 19.37 -25.15
CA VAL A 26 6.51 19.00 -25.96
C VAL A 26 6.18 19.08 -27.46
N VAL A 27 5.04 18.55 -27.91
CA VAL A 27 4.67 18.62 -29.33
C VAL A 27 4.46 20.06 -29.78
N VAL A 28 3.81 20.88 -28.96
CA VAL A 28 3.61 22.32 -29.21
C VAL A 28 4.95 23.05 -29.23
N SER A 29 5.87 22.77 -28.31
CA SER A 29 7.17 23.45 -28.28
C SER A 29 8.03 23.11 -29.51
N ILE A 30 7.99 21.86 -29.99
CA ILE A 30 8.65 21.45 -31.24
C ILE A 30 8.01 22.16 -32.43
N ALA A 31 6.67 22.25 -32.50
CA ALA A 31 5.97 22.95 -33.57
C ALA A 31 6.37 24.43 -33.65
N VAL A 32 6.44 25.12 -32.49
CA VAL A 32 6.91 26.51 -32.40
C VAL A 32 8.37 26.63 -32.84
N LEU A 33 9.23 25.70 -32.41
CA LEU A 33 10.63 25.70 -32.79
C LEU A 33 10.83 25.51 -34.30
N VAL A 34 10.06 24.61 -34.94
CA VAL A 34 10.12 24.41 -36.39
C VAL A 34 9.60 25.64 -37.15
N ALA A 35 8.60 26.33 -36.61
CA ALA A 35 8.03 27.53 -37.24
C ALA A 35 8.93 28.77 -37.16
N VAL A 36 9.70 28.91 -36.08
CA VAL A 36 10.60 30.07 -35.81
C VAL A 36 12.06 29.74 -36.14
N GLY A 37 12.38 28.46 -36.30
CA GLY A 37 13.73 27.96 -36.50
C GLY A 37 14.31 28.28 -37.87
N PRO A 38 15.61 27.99 -38.08
CA PRO A 38 16.28 28.22 -39.36
C PRO A 38 15.71 27.35 -40.48
N ASP A 39 15.94 27.73 -41.74
CA ASP A 39 15.35 27.10 -42.93
C ASP A 39 15.62 25.59 -43.06
N TRP A 40 16.72 25.10 -42.50
CA TRP A 40 17.01 23.67 -42.49
C TRP A 40 16.05 22.85 -41.62
N MET A 41 15.41 23.46 -40.61
CA MET A 41 14.36 22.81 -39.80
C MET A 41 13.03 22.70 -40.55
N SER A 42 12.78 23.62 -41.49
CA SER A 42 11.57 23.64 -42.32
C SER A 42 11.75 22.93 -43.67
N ALA A 43 12.97 22.50 -44.01
CA ALA A 43 13.26 21.75 -45.24
C ALA A 43 12.33 20.54 -45.45
N HIS A 44 11.98 19.84 -44.37
CA HIS A 44 11.03 18.73 -44.37
C HIS A 44 9.69 19.08 -43.70
N ALA A 45 9.23 20.33 -43.82
CA ALA A 45 8.05 20.87 -43.13
C ALA A 45 6.79 19.98 -43.25
N ALA A 46 6.52 19.41 -44.42
CA ALA A 46 5.37 18.54 -44.62
C ALA A 46 5.50 17.23 -43.81
N GLY A 47 6.70 16.63 -43.79
CA GLY A 47 6.99 15.43 -43.03
C GLY A 47 6.96 15.69 -41.52
N THR A 48 7.57 16.78 -41.07
CA THR A 48 7.55 17.17 -39.65
C THR A 48 6.13 17.49 -39.19
N ALA A 49 5.34 18.22 -39.97
CA ALA A 49 3.93 18.51 -39.67
C ALA A 49 3.09 17.23 -39.59
N ALA A 50 3.28 16.27 -40.50
CA ALA A 50 2.58 14.99 -40.46
C ALA A 50 2.90 14.20 -39.18
N VAL A 51 4.17 14.15 -38.77
CA VAL A 51 4.59 13.48 -37.53
C VAL A 51 4.05 14.20 -36.29
N LEU A 52 4.09 15.53 -36.25
CA LEU A 52 3.53 16.32 -35.15
C LEU A 52 2.00 16.15 -35.05
N ALA A 53 1.29 16.12 -36.17
CA ALA A 53 -0.14 15.86 -36.21
C ALA A 53 -0.48 14.44 -35.71
N ALA A 54 0.30 13.43 -36.13
CA ALA A 54 0.15 12.07 -35.64
C ALA A 54 0.43 11.98 -34.13
N ALA A 55 1.45 12.67 -33.63
CA ALA A 55 1.78 12.74 -32.22
C ALA A 55 0.69 13.44 -31.39
N LEU A 56 0.09 14.51 -31.91
CA LEU A 56 -1.06 15.19 -31.29
C LEU A 56 -2.30 14.31 -31.24
N LEU A 57 -2.63 13.63 -32.35
CA LEU A 57 -3.76 12.71 -32.40
C LEU A 57 -3.56 11.57 -31.39
N TYR A 58 -2.36 11.01 -31.35
CA TYR A 58 -1.99 9.99 -30.38
C TYR A 58 -2.07 10.50 -28.92
N ALA A 59 -1.62 11.73 -28.64
CA ALA A 59 -1.77 12.35 -27.33
C ALA A 59 -3.24 12.58 -26.95
N ALA A 60 -4.10 12.97 -27.91
CA ALA A 60 -5.53 13.11 -27.69
C ALA A 60 -6.21 11.77 -27.37
N VAL A 61 -5.81 10.69 -28.05
CA VAL A 61 -6.27 9.33 -27.74
C VAL A 61 -5.87 8.91 -26.32
N LEU A 62 -4.65 9.21 -25.89
CA LEU A 62 -4.19 8.93 -24.52
C LEU A 62 -4.89 9.78 -23.46
N MET A 63 -5.19 11.06 -23.76
CA MET A 63 -6.03 11.89 -22.89
C MET A 63 -7.44 11.31 -22.72
N ALA A 64 -8.03 10.81 -23.82
CA ALA A 64 -9.37 10.20 -23.79
C ALA A 64 -9.36 8.83 -23.08
N LEU A 65 -8.24 8.09 -23.16
CA LEU A 65 -8.09 6.74 -22.64
C LEU A 65 -6.86 6.64 -21.72
N PRO A 66 -6.87 7.34 -20.56
CA PRO A 66 -5.70 7.42 -19.67
C PRO A 66 -5.34 6.07 -19.04
N ARG A 67 -6.22 5.07 -19.17
CA ARG A 67 -5.98 3.66 -18.80
C ARG A 67 -4.73 3.05 -19.45
N TYR A 68 -4.30 3.55 -20.61
CA TYR A 68 -3.08 3.06 -21.27
C TYR A 68 -1.80 3.65 -20.69
N GLU A 69 -1.89 4.78 -19.98
CA GLU A 69 -0.79 5.43 -19.27
C GLU A 69 -0.48 4.73 -17.93
N VAL A 70 -1.42 3.90 -17.43
CA VAL A 70 -1.35 3.25 -16.12
C VAL A 70 -0.25 2.17 -16.10
N ARG A 71 0.43 2.09 -14.96
CA ARG A 71 1.59 1.24 -14.68
C ARG A 71 1.30 -0.25 -14.95
N ARG A 72 2.27 -0.97 -15.55
CA ARG A 72 2.25 -2.43 -15.82
C ARG A 72 1.11 -2.95 -16.74
N THR A 73 0.55 -2.13 -17.61
CA THR A 73 -0.33 -2.64 -18.68
C THR A 73 0.47 -3.37 -19.76
N ARG A 74 -0.17 -4.30 -20.50
CA ARG A 74 0.44 -4.96 -21.67
C ARG A 74 0.86 -3.95 -22.75
N PHE A 75 0.24 -2.78 -22.77
CA PHE A 75 0.46 -1.72 -23.76
C PHE A 75 1.59 -0.75 -23.41
N ALA A 76 2.17 -0.82 -22.21
CA ALA A 76 3.26 0.07 -21.78
C ALA A 76 4.46 0.06 -22.74
N TRP A 77 4.77 -1.09 -23.32
CA TRP A 77 5.87 -1.22 -24.28
C TRP A 77 5.54 -0.56 -25.63
N LEU A 78 4.29 -0.68 -26.09
CA LEU A 78 3.82 -0.03 -27.31
C LEU A 78 3.85 1.49 -27.18
N VAL A 79 3.31 2.03 -26.08
CA VAL A 79 3.32 3.48 -25.81
C VAL A 79 4.75 4.03 -25.81
N SER A 80 5.67 3.37 -25.10
CA SER A 80 7.08 3.79 -25.07
C SER A 80 7.79 3.64 -26.41
N ALA A 81 7.51 2.59 -27.18
CA ALA A 81 8.09 2.42 -28.52
C ALA A 81 7.59 3.50 -29.48
N LEU A 82 6.31 3.88 -29.38
CA LEU A 82 5.67 4.90 -30.21
C LEU A 82 6.19 6.31 -29.86
N ASP A 83 6.34 6.61 -28.57
CA ASP A 83 6.97 7.85 -28.08
C ASP A 83 8.41 7.99 -28.61
N THR A 84 9.19 6.91 -28.56
CA THR A 84 10.56 6.85 -29.10
C THR A 84 10.56 7.02 -30.61
N ALA A 85 9.68 6.32 -31.34
CA ALA A 85 9.62 6.38 -32.79
C ALA A 85 9.29 7.79 -33.29
N PHE A 86 8.29 8.46 -32.68
CA PHE A 86 7.98 9.84 -33.03
C PHE A 86 9.14 10.78 -32.73
N THR A 87 9.79 10.62 -31.59
CA THR A 87 10.90 11.50 -31.20
C THR A 87 12.11 11.31 -32.13
N LEU A 88 12.49 10.07 -32.45
CA LEU A 88 13.58 9.78 -33.40
C LEU A 88 13.25 10.27 -34.81
N ALA A 89 12.00 10.11 -35.27
CA ALA A 89 11.56 10.64 -36.56
C ALA A 89 11.67 12.17 -36.60
N LEU A 90 11.24 12.86 -35.54
CA LEU A 90 11.37 14.31 -35.45
C LEU A 90 12.83 14.75 -35.43
N ILE A 91 13.70 14.07 -34.69
CA ILE A 91 15.14 14.37 -34.66
C ILE A 91 15.74 14.22 -36.07
N GLY A 92 15.44 13.12 -36.77
CA GLY A 92 15.95 12.90 -38.13
C GLY A 92 15.46 13.95 -39.13
N LEU A 93 14.18 14.34 -39.06
CA LEU A 93 13.61 15.34 -39.96
C LEU A 93 14.04 16.79 -39.63
N THR A 94 14.52 17.04 -38.41
CA THR A 94 14.93 18.37 -37.93
C THR A 94 16.45 18.46 -37.76
N GLY A 95 17.24 17.87 -38.66
CA GLY A 95 18.69 18.10 -38.71
C GLY A 95 19.55 17.15 -37.87
N GLY A 96 19.01 16.03 -37.40
CA GLY A 96 19.78 14.94 -36.80
C GLY A 96 20.51 15.36 -35.53
N ALA A 97 21.85 15.23 -35.53
CA ALA A 97 22.70 15.52 -34.37
C ALA A 97 22.67 16.99 -33.91
N ALA A 98 22.41 17.92 -34.83
CA ALA A 98 22.30 19.35 -34.50
C ALA A 98 20.93 19.73 -33.91
N SER A 99 19.97 18.79 -33.91
CA SER A 99 18.61 19.06 -33.46
C SER A 99 18.53 19.18 -31.94
N PRO A 100 18.03 20.31 -31.40
CA PRO A 100 17.79 20.44 -29.97
C PRO A 100 16.65 19.51 -29.49
N VAL A 101 15.87 18.94 -30.42
CA VAL A 101 14.82 17.93 -30.14
C VAL A 101 15.40 16.66 -29.48
N ALA A 102 16.71 16.41 -29.62
CA ALA A 102 17.39 15.30 -28.92
C ALA A 102 17.19 15.33 -27.40
N SER A 103 17.00 16.50 -26.78
CA SER A 103 16.70 16.62 -25.34
C SER A 103 15.40 15.94 -24.92
N VAL A 104 14.44 15.78 -25.84
CA VAL A 104 13.16 15.09 -25.62
C VAL A 104 13.37 13.62 -25.27
N LEU A 105 14.45 12.98 -25.77
CA LEU A 105 14.73 11.57 -25.49
C LEU A 105 14.85 11.30 -23.98
N ALA A 106 15.39 12.26 -23.21
CA ALA A 106 15.42 12.16 -21.75
C ALA A 106 14.02 12.08 -21.15
N LEU A 107 13.07 12.91 -21.63
CA LEU A 107 11.68 12.86 -21.21
C LEU A 107 11.00 11.55 -21.59
N VAL A 108 11.29 11.00 -22.78
CA VAL A 108 10.77 9.69 -23.20
C VAL A 108 11.23 8.60 -22.24
N VAL A 109 12.51 8.60 -21.87
CA VAL A 109 13.06 7.62 -20.90
C VAL A 109 12.42 7.81 -19.52
N ILE A 110 12.31 9.04 -19.01
CA ILE A 110 11.66 9.33 -17.73
C ILE A 110 10.19 8.89 -17.74
N ALA A 111 9.44 9.21 -18.81
CA ALA A 111 8.06 8.78 -18.97
C ALA A 111 7.93 7.25 -19.03
N SER A 112 8.88 6.56 -19.67
CA SER A 112 8.90 5.10 -19.73
C SER A 112 9.14 4.46 -18.35
N ALA A 113 9.92 5.10 -17.47
CA ALA A 113 10.16 4.65 -16.11
C ALA A 113 8.88 4.67 -15.24
N ALA A 114 7.91 5.52 -15.58
CA ALA A 114 6.59 5.51 -14.94
C ALA A 114 5.82 4.21 -15.21
N ARG A 115 6.03 3.61 -16.39
CA ARG A 115 5.20 2.51 -16.93
C ARG A 115 5.87 1.15 -16.83
N LEU A 116 7.19 1.10 -17.04
CA LEU A 116 7.98 -0.11 -17.21
C LEU A 116 8.75 -0.50 -15.94
N PRO A 117 8.98 -1.80 -15.70
CA PRO A 117 9.94 -2.25 -14.69
C PRO A 117 11.37 -1.87 -15.11
N LEU A 118 12.27 -1.73 -14.13
CA LEU A 118 13.65 -1.27 -14.31
C LEU A 118 14.38 -1.99 -15.47
N ARG A 119 14.33 -3.33 -15.52
CA ARG A 119 14.99 -4.11 -16.58
C ARG A 119 14.51 -3.73 -17.99
N ARG A 120 13.19 -3.52 -18.17
CA ARG A 120 12.62 -3.13 -19.47
C ARG A 120 12.90 -1.67 -19.79
N CYS A 121 12.95 -0.80 -18.78
CA CYS A 121 13.34 0.60 -18.95
C CYS A 121 14.81 0.72 -19.39
N LEU A 122 15.71 -0.08 -18.81
CA LEU A 122 17.11 -0.15 -19.24
C LEU A 122 17.25 -0.63 -20.68
N LEU A 123 16.53 -1.70 -21.04
CA LEU A 123 16.51 -2.22 -22.41
C LEU A 123 15.98 -1.16 -23.39
N LEU A 124 14.87 -0.50 -23.05
CA LEU A 124 14.32 0.58 -23.87
C LEU A 124 15.33 1.73 -24.00
N SER A 125 15.97 2.17 -22.91
CA SER A 125 16.98 3.22 -22.93
C SER A 125 18.15 2.88 -23.86
N ALA A 126 18.62 1.63 -23.83
CA ALA A 126 19.63 1.14 -24.76
C ALA A 126 19.13 1.17 -26.23
N MET A 127 17.89 0.77 -26.48
CA MET A 127 17.29 0.85 -27.83
C MET A 127 17.11 2.30 -28.29
N VAL A 128 16.73 3.21 -27.40
CA VAL A 128 16.62 4.65 -27.68
C VAL A 128 17.99 5.22 -28.05
N GLY A 129 19.03 4.90 -27.28
CA GLY A 129 20.40 5.31 -27.56
C GLY A 129 20.93 4.77 -28.90
N ALA A 130 20.68 3.48 -29.18
CA ALA A 130 21.04 2.87 -30.45
C ALA A 130 20.26 3.49 -31.63
N GLY A 131 18.97 3.77 -31.46
CA GLY A 131 18.15 4.45 -32.45
C GLY A 131 18.62 5.87 -32.73
N TYR A 132 18.98 6.63 -31.68
CA TYR A 132 19.57 7.96 -31.84
C TYR A 132 20.90 7.90 -32.57
N LEU A 133 21.78 6.96 -32.20
CA LEU A 133 23.05 6.74 -32.90
C LEU A 133 22.82 6.43 -34.39
N ALA A 134 21.84 5.58 -34.71
CA ALA A 134 21.49 5.29 -36.10
C ALA A 134 21.02 6.54 -36.87
N VAL A 135 20.22 7.41 -36.24
CA VAL A 135 19.82 8.70 -36.85
C VAL A 135 21.02 9.60 -37.10
N VAL A 136 21.92 9.73 -36.12
CA VAL A 136 23.14 10.55 -36.25
C VAL A 136 24.06 10.05 -37.38
N LEU A 137 24.15 8.73 -37.57
CA LEU A 137 24.97 8.13 -38.63
C LEU A 137 24.34 8.21 -40.02
N THR A 138 23.02 8.40 -40.12
CA THR A 138 22.28 8.39 -41.39
C THR A 138 21.90 9.77 -41.89
N VAL A 139 21.75 10.74 -40.99
CA VAL A 139 21.31 12.10 -41.31
C VAL A 139 22.53 13.03 -41.32
N ASP A 140 22.80 13.65 -42.47
CA ASP A 140 23.82 14.68 -42.58
C ASP A 140 23.47 15.85 -41.66
N SER A 141 24.45 16.29 -40.87
CA SER A 141 24.27 17.24 -39.77
C SER A 141 25.11 18.50 -39.92
N THR A 142 25.57 18.77 -41.15
CA THR A 142 26.26 20.02 -41.52
C THR A 142 25.30 21.20 -41.60
N HIS A 143 24.82 21.64 -40.43
CA HIS A 143 23.90 22.77 -40.30
C HIS A 143 24.49 23.87 -39.42
N ALA A 144 24.09 25.11 -39.69
CA ALA A 144 24.44 26.25 -38.83
C ALA A 144 23.79 26.10 -37.45
N ALA A 145 24.56 26.40 -36.40
CA ALA A 145 24.08 26.36 -35.03
C ALA A 145 22.92 27.34 -34.81
N LEU A 146 21.95 26.93 -33.98
CA LEU A 146 20.86 27.78 -33.51
C LEU A 146 21.41 29.01 -32.75
N ALA A 147 20.63 30.09 -32.74
CA ALA A 147 20.97 31.27 -31.95
C ALA A 147 21.14 30.89 -30.46
N PRO A 148 22.18 31.37 -29.75
CA PRO A 148 22.48 30.94 -28.38
C PRO A 148 21.33 31.11 -27.39
N TRP A 149 20.56 32.19 -27.54
CA TRP A 149 19.41 32.46 -26.67
C TRP A 149 18.26 31.45 -26.88
N VAL A 150 18.06 30.95 -28.10
CA VAL A 150 17.06 29.91 -28.41
C VAL A 150 17.47 28.60 -27.75
N LEU A 151 18.75 28.23 -27.86
CA LEU A 151 19.29 27.02 -27.25
C LEU A 151 19.23 27.09 -25.71
N GLY A 152 19.54 28.24 -25.14
CA GLY A 152 19.41 28.50 -23.70
C GLY A 152 17.96 28.40 -23.21
N LEU A 153 17.03 29.05 -23.91
CA LEU A 153 15.59 28.98 -23.57
C LEU A 153 15.04 27.56 -23.72
N TRP A 154 15.45 26.85 -24.76
CA TRP A 154 15.09 25.44 -24.97
C TRP A 154 15.59 24.57 -23.82
N GLY A 155 16.88 24.68 -23.48
CA GLY A 155 17.45 23.96 -22.34
C GLY A 155 16.69 24.24 -21.04
N ALA A 156 16.42 25.50 -20.73
CA ALA A 156 15.68 25.89 -19.53
C ALA A 156 14.26 25.28 -19.48
N LEU A 157 13.54 25.32 -20.61
CA LEU A 157 12.21 24.72 -20.71
C LEU A 157 12.24 23.20 -20.45
N TYR A 158 13.19 22.48 -21.03
CA TYR A 158 13.29 21.03 -20.86
C TYR A 158 13.76 20.62 -19.47
N VAL A 159 14.57 21.43 -18.79
CA VAL A 159 14.88 21.24 -17.36
C VAL A 159 13.61 21.30 -16.51
N VAL A 160 12.71 22.26 -16.80
CA VAL A 160 11.41 22.33 -16.11
C VAL A 160 10.57 21.08 -16.36
N PHE A 161 10.47 20.62 -17.61
CA PHE A 161 9.75 19.37 -17.92
C PHE A 161 10.35 18.14 -17.23
N ILE A 162 11.68 18.02 -17.20
CA ILE A 162 12.37 16.94 -16.49
C ILE A 162 12.04 16.99 -14.99
N ALA A 163 12.05 18.18 -14.38
CA ALA A 163 11.72 18.36 -12.98
C ALA A 163 10.26 18.00 -12.68
N VAL A 164 9.31 18.44 -13.50
CA VAL A 164 7.88 18.11 -13.36
C VAL A 164 7.66 16.60 -13.47
N MET A 165 8.26 15.95 -14.47
CA MET A 165 8.12 14.51 -14.68
C MET A 165 8.76 13.69 -13.56
N SER A 166 9.98 14.05 -13.16
CA SER A 166 10.71 13.35 -12.08
C SER A 166 10.04 13.56 -10.73
N GLY A 167 9.59 14.79 -10.43
CA GLY A 167 8.82 15.09 -9.23
C GLY A 167 7.48 14.34 -9.18
N GLY A 168 6.82 14.18 -10.32
CA GLY A 168 5.65 13.32 -10.47
C GLY A 168 5.94 11.86 -10.08
N LEU A 169 7.02 11.29 -10.62
CA LEU A 169 7.46 9.93 -10.29
C LEU A 169 7.75 9.75 -8.80
N SER A 170 8.49 10.68 -8.19
CA SER A 170 8.80 10.63 -6.76
C SER A 170 7.55 10.66 -5.90
N ARG A 171 6.56 11.49 -6.24
CA ARG A 171 5.27 11.54 -5.53
C ARG A 171 4.48 10.24 -5.64
N LEU A 172 4.54 9.54 -6.77
CA LEU A 172 3.90 8.22 -6.90
C LEU A 172 4.58 7.18 -6.03
N LEU A 173 5.91 7.14 -6.04
CA LEU A 173 6.67 6.18 -5.25
C LEU A 173 6.43 6.38 -3.76
N GLU A 174 6.44 7.64 -3.30
CA GLU A 174 6.14 7.99 -1.91
C GLU A 174 4.74 7.52 -1.50
N ARG A 175 3.74 7.70 -2.37
CA ARG A 175 2.37 7.25 -2.11
C ARG A 175 2.23 5.73 -2.11
N GLU A 176 2.86 5.04 -3.06
CA GLU A 176 2.89 3.57 -3.06
C GLU A 176 3.51 3.06 -1.75
N HIS A 177 4.60 3.69 -1.31
CA HIS A 177 5.25 3.36 -0.05
C HIS A 177 4.34 3.60 1.16
N GLN A 178 3.74 4.78 1.28
CA GLN A 178 2.81 5.11 2.35
C GLN A 178 1.59 4.18 2.39
N SER A 179 1.04 3.82 1.23
CA SER A 179 -0.09 2.89 1.16
C SER A 179 0.28 1.48 1.65
N ARG A 180 1.47 1.00 1.29
CA ARG A 180 1.98 -0.30 1.76
C ARG A 180 2.25 -0.28 3.25
N VAL A 181 2.89 0.79 3.75
CA VAL A 181 3.15 0.94 5.18
C VAL A 181 1.82 0.96 5.95
N ARG A 182 0.81 1.71 5.52
CA ARG A 182 -0.52 1.71 6.16
C ARG A 182 -1.17 0.33 6.14
N ALA A 183 -1.10 -0.39 5.02
CA ALA A 183 -1.66 -1.73 4.92
C ALA A 183 -0.94 -2.74 5.84
N LEU A 184 0.39 -2.61 5.97
CA LEU A 184 1.17 -3.43 6.91
C LEU A 184 0.84 -3.10 8.37
N VAL A 185 0.73 -1.81 8.70
CA VAL A 185 0.35 -1.36 10.06
C VAL A 185 -1.05 -1.83 10.42
N GLU A 186 -2.02 -1.76 9.50
CA GLU A 186 -3.37 -2.28 9.76
C GLU A 186 -3.36 -3.79 9.97
N ALA A 187 -2.61 -4.54 9.16
CA ALA A 187 -2.47 -5.98 9.31
C ALA A 187 -1.79 -6.36 10.65
N GLU A 188 -0.78 -5.61 11.08
CA GLU A 188 -0.13 -5.79 12.37
C GLU A 188 -1.08 -5.45 13.53
N ALA A 189 -1.90 -4.41 13.40
CA ALA A 189 -2.89 -4.04 14.41
C ALA A 189 -4.00 -5.11 14.55
N GLU A 190 -4.51 -5.64 13.44
CA GLU A 190 -5.47 -6.76 13.45
C GLU A 190 -4.84 -8.01 14.09
N HIS A 191 -3.55 -8.27 13.82
CA HIS A 191 -2.84 -9.40 14.42
C HIS A 191 -2.70 -9.26 15.93
N ALA A 192 -2.28 -8.08 16.42
CA ALA A 192 -2.15 -7.80 17.84
C ALA A 192 -3.49 -7.92 18.57
N ALA A 193 -4.58 -7.40 17.99
CA ALA A 193 -5.92 -7.53 18.57
C ALA A 193 -6.37 -9.00 18.66
N ALA A 194 -6.06 -9.82 17.65
CA ALA A 194 -6.35 -11.25 17.66
C ALA A 194 -5.52 -12.02 18.69
N GLU A 195 -4.29 -11.60 18.96
CA GLU A 195 -3.46 -12.17 20.02
C GLU A 195 -4.00 -11.82 21.42
N GLU A 196 -4.42 -10.58 21.64
CA GLU A 196 -5.06 -10.15 22.90
C GLU A 196 -6.34 -10.94 23.18
N GLU A 197 -7.19 -11.16 22.16
CA GLU A 197 -8.39 -11.98 22.31
C GLU A 197 -8.06 -13.43 22.70
N ARG A 198 -7.03 -14.01 22.09
CA ARG A 198 -6.57 -15.38 22.42
C ARG A 198 -6.03 -15.47 23.85
N ASP A 199 -5.25 -14.49 24.31
CA ASP A 199 -4.75 -14.48 25.68
C ASP A 199 -5.89 -14.30 26.69
N LEU A 200 -6.83 -13.38 26.44
CA LEU A 200 -8.03 -13.21 27.26
C LEU A 200 -8.82 -14.52 27.35
N ARG A 201 -9.05 -15.19 26.22
CA ARG A 201 -9.73 -16.49 26.18
C ARG A 201 -8.96 -17.55 26.97
N ALA A 202 -7.64 -17.61 26.84
CA ALA A 202 -6.80 -18.56 27.56
C ALA A 202 -6.80 -18.31 29.08
N ARG A 203 -6.84 -17.05 29.51
CA ARG A 203 -6.97 -16.67 30.93
C ARG A 203 -8.34 -17.04 31.48
N LEU A 204 -9.40 -16.79 30.71
CA LEU A 204 -10.76 -17.17 31.09
C LEU A 204 -10.90 -18.69 31.24
N LEU A 205 -10.40 -19.48 30.27
CA LEU A 205 -10.41 -20.94 30.36
C LEU A 205 -9.64 -21.44 31.58
N ARG A 206 -8.42 -20.94 31.82
CA ARG A 206 -7.64 -21.27 33.03
C ARG A 206 -8.39 -20.94 34.33
N SER A 207 -9.11 -19.81 34.36
CA SER A 207 -9.91 -19.44 35.54
C SER A 207 -11.08 -20.39 35.76
N TYR A 208 -11.77 -20.82 34.70
CA TYR A 208 -12.86 -21.79 34.78
C TYR A 208 -12.36 -23.18 35.19
N GLU A 209 -11.22 -23.63 34.66
CA GLU A 209 -10.59 -24.89 35.04
C GLU A 209 -10.20 -24.89 36.53
N ALA A 210 -9.57 -23.82 37.01
CA ALA A 210 -9.24 -23.67 38.43
C ALA A 210 -10.49 -23.67 39.33
N GLN A 211 -11.58 -23.05 38.88
CA GLN A 211 -12.87 -23.08 39.60
C GLN A 211 -13.49 -24.48 39.63
N GLN A 212 -13.43 -25.22 38.52
CA GLN A 212 -13.97 -26.59 38.46
C GLN A 212 -13.17 -27.55 39.33
N GLU A 213 -11.84 -27.46 39.31
CA GLU A 213 -10.97 -28.28 40.15
C GLU A 213 -11.19 -27.95 41.65
N GLY A 214 -11.28 -26.67 42.00
CA GLY A 214 -11.61 -26.24 43.36
C GLY A 214 -12.96 -26.78 43.84
N LEU A 215 -14.00 -26.73 43.00
CA LEU A 215 -15.31 -27.28 43.33
C LEU A 215 -15.28 -28.81 43.51
N LYS A 216 -14.51 -29.52 42.68
CA LYS A 216 -14.36 -30.98 42.78
C LYS A 216 -13.68 -31.39 44.10
N VAL A 217 -12.65 -30.65 44.51
CA VAL A 217 -11.99 -30.85 45.82
C VAL A 217 -12.97 -30.61 46.96
N LEU A 218 -13.70 -29.49 46.94
CA LEU A 218 -14.72 -29.21 47.97
C LEU A 218 -15.79 -30.31 48.04
N LEU A 219 -16.31 -30.76 46.89
CA LEU A 219 -17.29 -31.85 46.83
C LEU A 219 -16.73 -33.16 47.43
N HIS A 220 -15.46 -33.46 47.17
CA HIS A 220 -14.78 -34.61 47.74
C HIS A 220 -14.66 -34.51 49.26
N GLU A 221 -14.26 -33.34 49.76
CA GLU A 221 -14.18 -33.06 51.19
C GLU A 221 -15.55 -33.12 51.88
N PHE A 222 -16.64 -32.74 51.21
CA PHE A 222 -18.01 -32.81 51.74
C PHE A 222 -18.54 -34.25 51.86
N ARG A 223 -18.08 -35.16 51.01
CA ARG A 223 -18.58 -36.55 50.99
C ARG A 223 -18.20 -37.30 52.27
N THR A 224 -17.02 -37.04 52.81
CA THR A 224 -16.50 -37.68 54.02
C THR A 224 -17.35 -37.37 55.27
N PRO A 225 -17.65 -36.10 55.62
CA PRO A 225 -18.48 -35.77 56.75
C PRO A 225 -19.96 -36.15 56.57
N VAL A 226 -20.47 -36.20 55.33
CA VAL A 226 -21.83 -36.71 55.09
C VAL A 226 -21.90 -38.21 55.35
N ALA A 227 -20.94 -38.98 54.84
CA ALA A 227 -20.91 -40.43 55.05
C ALA A 227 -20.76 -40.83 56.53
N SER A 228 -19.99 -40.06 57.31
CA SER A 228 -19.87 -40.29 58.76
C SER A 228 -21.14 -39.91 59.53
N LEU A 229 -21.87 -38.85 59.13
CA LEU A 229 -23.17 -38.53 59.69
C LEU A 229 -24.22 -39.61 59.37
N ASP A 230 -24.22 -40.13 58.15
CA ASP A 230 -25.11 -41.21 57.70
C ASP A 230 -24.80 -42.53 58.44
N ALA A 231 -23.53 -42.80 58.72
CA ALA A 231 -23.11 -43.94 59.56
C ALA A 231 -23.56 -43.77 61.02
N LEU A 232 -23.48 -42.55 61.58
CA LEU A 232 -23.94 -42.22 62.93
C LEU A 232 -25.46 -42.39 63.08
N THR A 233 -26.26 -41.96 62.10
CA THR A 233 -27.72 -42.14 62.11
C THR A 233 -28.15 -43.60 61.89
N ALA A 234 -27.32 -44.41 61.24
CA ALA A 234 -27.53 -45.84 61.08
C ALA A 234 -27.08 -46.68 62.30
N SER A 235 -26.41 -46.05 63.29
CA SER A 235 -25.95 -46.72 64.52
C SER A 235 -27.09 -46.78 65.55
N ASP A 236 -27.24 -47.92 66.25
CA ASP A 236 -28.31 -48.19 67.22
C ASP A 236 -28.24 -47.23 68.45
N PRO A 237 -29.33 -46.54 68.87
CA PRO A 237 -29.33 -45.52 69.93
C PRO A 237 -28.95 -46.01 71.35
N ALA A 238 -28.56 -47.28 71.51
CA ALA A 238 -28.22 -47.87 72.80
C ALA A 238 -26.72 -47.76 73.18
N SER A 239 -25.82 -47.35 72.28
CA SER A 239 -24.38 -47.26 72.57
C SER A 239 -23.85 -45.81 72.60
N ASP A 240 -23.60 -45.34 73.83
CA ASP A 240 -22.75 -44.19 74.21
C ASP A 240 -23.09 -42.81 73.57
N ASP A 241 -24.19 -42.24 74.06
CA ASP A 241 -24.83 -40.97 73.63
C ASP A 241 -23.88 -39.74 73.66
N ALA A 242 -22.88 -39.73 74.54
CA ALA A 242 -21.94 -38.62 74.70
C ALA A 242 -20.86 -38.56 73.58
N ALA A 243 -20.37 -39.71 73.11
CA ALA A 243 -19.37 -39.77 72.06
C ALA A 243 -19.99 -39.47 70.68
N ALA A 244 -21.19 -39.99 70.43
CA ALA A 244 -21.96 -39.72 69.23
C ALA A 244 -22.31 -38.22 69.10
N SER A 245 -22.79 -37.60 70.18
CA SER A 245 -23.13 -36.17 70.19
C SER A 245 -21.90 -35.25 70.05
N GLN A 246 -20.72 -35.63 70.54
CA GLN A 246 -19.47 -34.89 70.31
C GLN A 246 -19.00 -35.00 68.85
N LEU A 247 -19.14 -36.17 68.23
CA LEU A 247 -18.77 -36.41 66.83
C LEU A 247 -19.69 -35.66 65.85
N VAL A 248 -21.01 -35.66 66.09
CA VAL A 248 -22.01 -34.89 65.33
C VAL A 248 -21.71 -33.39 65.42
N ARG A 249 -21.41 -32.89 66.62
CA ARG A 249 -21.10 -31.47 66.83
C ARG A 249 -19.82 -31.04 66.10
N ARG A 250 -18.78 -31.89 66.06
CA ARG A 250 -17.56 -31.62 65.27
C ARG A 250 -17.83 -31.61 63.77
N HIS A 251 -18.67 -32.53 63.28
CA HIS A 251 -19.06 -32.59 61.87
C HIS A 251 -19.95 -31.44 61.43
N SER A 252 -20.91 -31.01 62.26
CA SER A 252 -21.74 -29.82 61.96
C SER A 252 -20.91 -28.55 61.83
N ARG A 253 -19.86 -28.42 62.65
CA ARG A 253 -18.95 -27.28 62.62
C ARG A 253 -18.08 -27.29 61.37
N HIS A 254 -17.56 -28.46 61.01
CA HIS A 254 -16.81 -28.64 59.76
C HIS A 254 -17.67 -28.36 58.51
N LEU A 255 -18.93 -28.81 58.48
CA LEU A 255 -19.87 -28.50 57.39
C LEU A 255 -20.20 -27.00 57.30
N ALA A 256 -20.31 -26.31 58.44
CA ALA A 256 -20.52 -24.87 58.49
C ALA A 256 -19.33 -24.11 57.90
N ASP A 257 -18.10 -24.46 58.29
CA ASP A 257 -16.88 -23.85 57.75
C ASP A 257 -16.76 -24.06 56.22
N MET A 258 -17.15 -25.24 55.73
CA MET A 258 -17.15 -25.52 54.28
C MET A 258 -18.26 -24.79 53.52
N LEU A 259 -19.43 -24.57 54.13
CA LEU A 259 -20.53 -23.78 53.55
C LEU A 259 -20.15 -22.30 53.43
N ASP A 260 -19.45 -21.75 54.42
CA ASP A 260 -18.91 -20.38 54.37
C ASP A 260 -17.85 -20.26 53.27
N ALA A 261 -16.95 -21.24 53.12
CA ALA A 261 -15.98 -21.25 52.02
C ALA A 261 -16.63 -21.31 50.63
N LEU A 262 -17.74 -22.05 50.45
CA LEU A 262 -18.53 -22.05 49.21
C LEU A 262 -19.25 -20.72 48.96
N SER A 263 -19.72 -20.05 50.01
CA SER A 263 -20.31 -18.71 49.94
C SER A 263 -19.30 -17.69 49.39
N ASP A 264 -18.06 -17.72 49.88
CA ASP A 264 -16.97 -16.87 49.39
C ASP A 264 -16.62 -17.12 47.92
N VAL A 265 -16.64 -18.39 47.48
CA VAL A 265 -16.45 -18.73 46.05
C VAL A 265 -17.61 -18.19 45.20
N ASN A 266 -18.85 -18.22 45.69
CA ASN A 266 -20.00 -17.68 44.97
C ASN A 266 -19.96 -16.14 44.87
N LEU A 267 -19.43 -15.47 45.89
CA LEU A 267 -19.13 -14.04 45.84
C LEU A 267 -18.03 -13.72 44.82
N SER A 268 -17.02 -14.58 44.68
CA SER A 268 -15.95 -14.44 43.67
C SER A 268 -16.44 -14.60 42.22
N ARG A 269 -17.55 -15.33 41.98
CA ARG A 269 -18.20 -15.47 40.66
C ARG A 269 -18.85 -14.18 40.15
N ARG A 270 -18.92 -13.14 40.96
CA ARG A 270 -19.14 -11.77 40.49
C ARG A 270 -17.79 -11.06 40.48
N PRO A 271 -17.02 -11.12 39.38
CA PRO A 271 -15.99 -10.11 39.20
C PRO A 271 -16.74 -8.79 39.18
N ALA A 272 -16.48 -7.93 40.17
CA ALA A 272 -16.82 -6.53 40.05
C ALA A 272 -15.96 -5.99 38.90
N PHE A 273 -16.42 -6.22 37.67
CA PHE A 273 -16.02 -5.38 36.55
C PHE A 273 -16.51 -4.00 36.91
N SER A 274 -15.63 -3.24 37.57
CA SER A 274 -15.67 -1.80 37.57
C SER A 274 -15.82 -1.41 36.10
N THR A 275 -17.04 -1.03 35.72
CA THR A 275 -17.32 -0.37 34.46
C THR A 275 -16.35 0.79 34.35
N GLY A 276 -15.33 0.61 33.51
CA GLY A 276 -14.13 1.43 33.47
C GLY A 276 -14.47 2.90 33.37
N ARG A 277 -14.15 3.66 34.41
CA ARG A 277 -13.97 5.10 34.29
C ARG A 277 -12.59 5.30 33.65
N VAL A 278 -12.59 5.48 32.33
CA VAL A 278 -11.42 5.88 31.54
C VAL A 278 -10.81 7.13 32.18
N ARG A 279 -9.61 7.01 32.73
CA ARG A 279 -8.80 8.16 33.15
C ARG A 279 -8.07 8.65 31.91
N ARG A 280 -8.56 9.76 31.33
CA ARG A 280 -7.77 10.53 30.36
C ARG A 280 -6.54 11.09 31.08
N VAL A 281 -5.37 10.80 30.53
CA VAL A 281 -4.16 11.60 30.72
C VAL A 281 -4.01 12.46 29.49
#